data_AF-A0A6L5PES7-F1
#
_entry.id   AF-A0A6L5PES7-F1
#
_cell.length_a   1.000
_cell.length_b   1.000
_cell.length_c   1.000
_cell.angle_alpha   90.00
_cell.angle_beta   90.00
_cell.angle_gamma   90.00
#
_symmetry.space_group_name_H-M   'P 1'
#
loop_
_entity.id
_entity.type
_entity.pdbx_description
1 polymer ?
#
loop_
_entity_poly.entity_id
_entity_poly.type
_entity_poly.pdbx_seq_one_letter_code
_entity_poly.pdbx_strand_id
1 'polypeptide(L)'
;MFLAAMSIVIMAGQASATETARPPRPSDEAILQTVFEKRPSAVILEHTARDVRNGGRVICGLVRHADTIEPFAAYTIWEEPSSIRIIENGRPVPVPPAQWKSNTFTPVETASVTGEADRRKRNANAYQRGLALSVCRDLAAPAGARWATTQEPHPDPDRQRLIEQRARATTEMLFRGRQEASADRPN
;
A
#
# COMPACT_ATOMS: atom_id res chain seq x y z
N MET A 1 -30.33 -70.73 9.32
CA MET A 1 -30.62 -69.31 8.99
C MET A 1 -29.86 -68.45 9.99
N PHE A 2 -28.75 -67.86 9.59
CA PHE A 2 -27.93 -66.99 10.45
C PHE A 2 -28.18 -65.52 10.06
N LEU A 3 -28.65 -64.73 11.02
CA LEU A 3 -28.78 -63.28 10.93
C LEU A 3 -27.39 -62.65 11.15
N ALA A 4 -26.84 -62.01 10.12
CA ALA A 4 -25.64 -61.19 10.25
C ALA A 4 -26.04 -59.76 10.63
N ALA A 5 -25.67 -59.34 11.83
CA ALA A 5 -25.84 -57.98 12.32
C ALA A 5 -24.87 -57.04 11.59
N MET A 6 -25.41 -56.05 10.89
CA MET A 6 -24.65 -55.01 10.21
C MET A 6 -24.32 -53.91 11.23
N SER A 7 -23.09 -53.91 11.74
CA SER A 7 -22.58 -52.84 12.60
C SER A 7 -22.37 -51.57 11.77
N ILE A 8 -23.20 -50.55 12.01
CA ILE A 8 -23.01 -49.20 11.49
C ILE A 8 -21.96 -48.52 12.36
N VAL A 9 -20.75 -48.33 11.82
CA VAL A 9 -19.73 -47.48 12.43
C VAL A 9 -20.10 -46.02 12.16
N ILE A 10 -20.57 -45.32 13.19
CA ILE A 10 -20.75 -43.88 13.15
C ILE A 10 -19.36 -43.26 13.35
N MET A 11 -18.70 -42.87 12.25
CA MET A 11 -17.54 -41.98 12.34
C MET A 11 -18.05 -40.60 12.77
N ALA A 12 -17.85 -40.26 14.04
CA ALA A 12 -17.90 -38.88 14.50
C ALA A 12 -16.76 -38.12 13.82
N GLY A 13 -17.08 -37.41 12.74
CA GLY A 13 -16.18 -36.44 12.12
C GLY A 13 -15.88 -35.35 13.14
N GLN A 14 -14.69 -35.41 13.72
CA GLN A 14 -14.14 -34.28 14.46
C GLN A 14 -14.00 -33.12 13.48
N ALA A 15 -14.90 -32.15 13.59
CA ALA A 15 -14.76 -30.85 12.96
C ALA A 15 -13.61 -30.11 13.65
N SER A 16 -12.37 -30.49 13.32
CA SER A 16 -11.23 -29.61 13.50
C SER A 16 -11.55 -28.36 12.68
N ALA A 17 -11.68 -27.22 13.36
CA ALA A 17 -11.70 -25.93 12.70
C ALA A 17 -10.42 -25.84 11.86
N THR A 18 -10.53 -26.14 10.58
CA THR A 18 -9.50 -25.83 9.60
C THR A 18 -9.37 -24.32 9.64
N GLU A 19 -8.34 -23.83 10.31
CA GLU A 19 -7.73 -22.55 9.99
C GLU A 19 -7.52 -22.58 8.48
N THR A 20 -8.41 -21.91 7.73
CA THR A 20 -8.40 -21.96 6.28
C THR A 20 -7.05 -21.41 5.85
N ALA A 21 -6.13 -22.29 5.45
CA ALA A 21 -4.78 -21.92 5.09
C ALA A 21 -4.87 -20.79 4.06
N ARG A 22 -4.12 -19.70 4.33
CA ARG A 22 -4.15 -18.53 3.45
C ARG A 22 -3.88 -18.97 2.01
N PRO A 23 -4.63 -18.48 1.02
CA PRO A 23 -4.33 -18.77 -0.37
C PRO A 23 -2.88 -18.38 -0.68
N PRO A 24 -2.25 -18.99 -1.70
CA PRO A 24 -0.90 -18.63 -2.06
C PRO A 24 -0.80 -17.13 -2.38
N ARG A 25 0.31 -16.52 -1.95
CA ARG A 25 0.62 -15.12 -2.27
C ARG A 25 0.72 -14.95 -3.80
N PRO A 26 0.28 -13.82 -4.37
CA PRO A 26 0.55 -13.48 -5.77
C PRO A 26 2.04 -13.58 -6.12
N SER A 27 2.33 -14.06 -7.33
CA SER A 27 3.70 -14.11 -7.85
C SER A 27 4.29 -12.72 -8.03
N ASP A 28 5.62 -12.63 -8.15
CA ASP A 28 6.28 -11.34 -8.33
C ASP A 28 5.83 -10.67 -9.65
N GLU A 29 5.57 -11.45 -10.71
CA GLU A 29 5.01 -10.95 -11.98
C GLU A 29 3.61 -10.35 -11.78
N ALA A 30 2.74 -11.02 -11.02
CA ALA A 30 1.41 -10.52 -10.72
C ALA A 30 1.45 -9.24 -9.88
N ILE A 31 2.43 -9.11 -8.99
CA ILE A 31 2.65 -7.88 -8.20
C ILE A 31 3.15 -6.75 -9.12
N LEU A 32 4.12 -7.04 -9.98
CA LEU A 32 4.67 -6.07 -10.94
C LEU A 32 3.62 -5.60 -11.95
N GLN A 33 2.60 -6.41 -12.25
CA GLN A 33 1.49 -6.00 -13.11
C GLN A 33 0.80 -4.72 -12.63
N THR A 34 0.75 -4.49 -11.31
CA THR A 34 0.17 -3.26 -10.73
C THR A 34 0.94 -1.98 -11.09
N VAL A 35 2.20 -2.10 -11.52
CA VAL A 35 2.98 -0.98 -12.10
C VAL A 35 2.39 -0.60 -13.45
N PHE A 36 2.12 -1.59 -14.31
CA PHE A 36 1.58 -1.39 -15.66
C PHE A 36 0.10 -0.97 -15.64
N GLU A 37 -0.68 -1.37 -14.64
CA GLU A 37 -2.04 -0.86 -14.43
C GLU A 37 -2.06 0.66 -14.21
N LYS A 38 -1.07 1.19 -13.48
CA LYS A 38 -0.91 2.63 -13.27
C LYS A 38 -0.20 3.33 -14.43
N ARG A 39 0.65 2.59 -15.16
CA ARG A 39 1.46 3.11 -16.27
C ARG A 39 1.57 2.08 -17.40
N PRO A 40 0.60 1.99 -18.31
CA PRO A 40 0.58 0.94 -19.33
C PRO A 40 1.80 0.93 -20.27
N SER A 41 2.44 2.09 -20.48
CA SER A 41 3.62 2.25 -21.34
C SER A 41 4.95 2.26 -20.57
N ALA A 42 4.94 1.92 -19.28
CA ALA A 42 6.15 1.82 -18.49
C ALA A 42 7.06 0.67 -18.95
N VAL A 43 8.36 0.84 -18.76
CA VAL A 43 9.36 -0.23 -18.87
C VAL A 43 10.10 -0.33 -17.55
N ILE A 44 10.02 -1.47 -16.88
CA ILE A 44 10.81 -1.73 -15.67
C ILE A 44 12.26 -1.91 -16.09
N LEU A 45 13.16 -1.11 -15.51
CA LEU A 45 14.59 -1.14 -15.82
C LEU A 45 15.36 -2.10 -14.92
N GLU A 46 15.06 -2.04 -13.63
CA GLU A 46 15.65 -2.89 -12.60
C GLU A 46 14.67 -3.04 -11.44
N HIS A 47 14.74 -4.16 -10.74
CA HIS A 47 13.99 -4.35 -9.51
C HIS A 47 14.65 -5.37 -8.58
N THR A 48 14.39 -5.24 -7.30
CA THR A 48 14.74 -6.20 -6.25
C THR A 48 13.51 -6.51 -5.43
N ALA A 49 13.39 -7.77 -5.00
CA ALA A 49 12.24 -8.24 -4.24
C ALA A 49 12.69 -8.72 -2.86
N ARG A 50 11.88 -8.44 -1.85
CA ARG A 50 12.10 -8.89 -0.48
C ARG A 50 10.79 -9.25 0.19
N ASP A 51 10.84 -10.26 1.05
CA ASP A 51 9.70 -10.60 1.89
C ASP A 51 9.53 -9.61 3.03
N VAL A 52 8.29 -9.44 3.48
CA VAL A 52 7.93 -8.60 4.63
C VAL A 52 7.05 -9.39 5.60
N ARG A 53 6.73 -8.76 6.74
CA ARG A 53 5.89 -9.37 7.79
C ARG A 53 4.59 -9.93 7.22
N ASN A 54 4.06 -10.95 7.89
CA ASN A 54 2.83 -11.66 7.54
C ASN A 54 2.84 -12.31 6.14
N GLY A 55 4.04 -12.68 5.67
CA GLY A 55 4.23 -13.34 4.37
C GLY A 55 4.02 -12.43 3.17
N GLY A 56 3.98 -11.11 3.36
CA GLY A 56 3.89 -10.15 2.26
C GLY A 56 5.19 -10.06 1.46
N ARG A 57 5.14 -9.31 0.35
CA ARG A 57 6.28 -9.07 -0.55
C ARG A 57 6.33 -7.60 -0.93
N VAL A 58 7.53 -7.05 -1.02
CA VAL A 58 7.79 -5.72 -1.59
C VAL A 58 8.80 -5.88 -2.71
N ILE A 59 8.52 -5.24 -3.84
CA ILE A 59 9.38 -5.15 -5.01
C ILE A 59 9.70 -3.66 -5.23
N CYS A 60 10.97 -3.32 -5.11
CA CYS A 60 11.50 -1.98 -5.29
C CYS A 60 12.22 -1.91 -6.62
N GLY A 61 12.11 -0.81 -7.35
CA GLY A 61 12.83 -0.69 -8.61
C GLY A 61 12.71 0.65 -9.30
N LEU A 62 13.24 0.69 -10.52
CA LEU A 62 13.18 1.84 -11.41
C LEU A 62 12.31 1.51 -12.62
N VAL A 63 11.53 2.50 -13.03
CA VAL A 63 10.70 2.43 -14.22
C VAL A 63 11.03 3.59 -15.14
N ARG A 64 11.23 3.30 -16.43
CA ARG A 64 11.30 4.31 -17.48
C ARG A 64 9.93 4.50 -18.07
N HIS A 65 9.55 5.75 -18.28
CA HIS A 65 8.35 6.09 -19.02
C HIS A 65 8.54 7.47 -19.66
N ALA A 66 8.29 7.56 -20.97
CA ALA A 66 8.74 8.68 -21.79
C ALA A 66 10.23 8.98 -21.54
N ASP A 67 10.57 10.24 -21.29
CA ASP A 67 11.95 10.68 -21.06
C ASP A 67 12.35 10.71 -19.58
N THR A 68 11.55 10.12 -18.69
CA THR A 68 11.84 10.09 -17.25
C THR A 68 12.10 8.69 -16.71
N ILE A 69 12.99 8.63 -15.72
CA ILE A 69 13.21 7.43 -14.90
C ILE A 69 12.71 7.75 -13.49
N GLU A 70 11.78 6.93 -13.01
CA GLU A 70 11.05 7.14 -11.76
C GLU A 70 11.24 5.93 -10.83
N PRO A 71 11.22 6.13 -9.51
CA PRO A 71 11.22 5.02 -8.57
C PRO A 71 9.81 4.42 -8.49
N PHE A 72 9.74 3.11 -8.24
CA PHE A 72 8.50 2.47 -7.84
C PHE A 72 8.68 1.54 -6.64
N ALA A 73 7.59 1.33 -5.91
CA ALA A 73 7.46 0.31 -4.89
C ALA A 73 6.15 -0.44 -5.11
N ALA A 74 6.23 -1.67 -5.61
CA ALA A 74 5.11 -2.58 -5.73
C ALA A 74 5.08 -3.51 -4.51
N TYR A 75 3.93 -3.85 -3.98
CA TYR A 75 3.84 -4.70 -2.81
C TYR A 75 2.56 -5.52 -2.79
N THR A 76 2.60 -6.61 -2.04
CA THR A 76 1.41 -7.37 -1.66
C THR A 76 1.41 -7.66 -0.16
N ILE A 77 0.26 -7.49 0.47
CA ILE A 77 0.06 -7.74 1.90
C ILE A 77 -1.21 -8.54 2.12
N TRP A 78 -1.23 -9.34 3.18
CA TRP A 78 -2.46 -10.00 3.64
C TRP A 78 -3.29 -8.98 4.43
N GLU A 79 -4.48 -8.65 3.91
CA GLU A 79 -5.45 -7.76 4.56
C GLU A 79 -6.48 -8.63 5.28
N GLU A 80 -6.49 -8.57 6.62
CA GLU A 80 -7.54 -9.20 7.42
C GLU A 80 -8.85 -8.40 7.33
N PRO A 81 -10.02 -9.03 7.51
CA PRO A 81 -11.29 -8.32 7.51
C PRO A 81 -11.28 -7.21 8.56
N SER A 82 -11.73 -6.02 8.19
CA SER A 82 -11.85 -4.91 9.14
C SER A 82 -12.75 -5.30 10.31
N SER A 83 -12.25 -5.13 11.53
CA SER A 83 -13.06 -5.22 12.75
C SER A 83 -14.02 -4.03 12.89
N ILE A 84 -13.74 -2.92 12.18
CA ILE A 84 -14.56 -1.73 12.20
C ILE A 84 -15.79 -1.95 11.33
N ARG A 85 -16.98 -1.81 11.93
CA ARG A 85 -18.26 -1.83 11.23
C ARG A 85 -18.64 -0.40 10.86
N ILE A 86 -18.77 -0.14 9.57
CA ILE A 86 -19.20 1.16 9.03
C ILE A 86 -20.69 1.06 8.71
N ILE A 87 -21.45 2.07 9.13
CA ILE A 87 -22.87 2.22 8.78
C ILE A 87 -22.99 3.38 7.82
N GLU A 88 -23.45 3.13 6.60
CA GLU A 88 -23.73 4.16 5.59
C GLU A 88 -25.23 4.16 5.29
N ASN A 89 -25.86 5.33 5.36
CA ASN A 89 -27.31 5.51 5.12
C ASN A 89 -28.19 4.54 5.93
N GLY A 90 -27.80 4.29 7.19
CA GLY A 90 -28.51 3.39 8.11
C GLY A 90 -28.33 1.90 7.82
N ARG A 91 -27.45 1.51 6.89
CA ARG A 91 -27.16 0.11 6.56
C ARG A 91 -25.70 -0.23 6.84
N PRO A 92 -25.41 -1.43 7.38
CA PRO A 92 -24.03 -1.87 7.54
C PRO A 92 -23.39 -2.07 6.16
N VAL A 93 -22.23 -1.46 5.96
CA VAL A 93 -21.40 -1.69 4.78
C VAL A 93 -20.78 -3.09 4.88
N PRO A 94 -20.87 -3.93 3.83
CA PRO A 94 -20.23 -5.24 3.82
C PRO A 94 -18.73 -5.11 4.08
N VAL A 95 -18.21 -5.91 5.01
CA VAL A 95 -16.77 -5.97 5.28
C VAL A 95 -16.13 -6.93 4.28
N PRO A 96 -15.13 -6.49 3.48
CA PRO A 96 -14.40 -7.37 2.60
C PRO A 96 -13.78 -8.55 3.36
N PRO A 97 -13.80 -9.78 2.80
CA PRO A 97 -13.16 -10.92 3.42
C PRO A 97 -11.63 -10.77 3.40
N ALA A 98 -10.96 -11.67 4.15
CA ALA A 98 -9.51 -11.72 4.19
C ALA A 98 -8.95 -12.02 2.80
N GLN A 99 -7.99 -11.23 2.33
CA GLN A 99 -7.43 -11.40 0.98
C GLN A 99 -6.03 -10.83 0.84
N TRP A 100 -5.31 -11.31 -0.17
CA TRP A 100 -4.10 -10.64 -0.65
C TRP A 100 -4.47 -9.35 -1.37
N LYS A 101 -3.80 -8.27 -1.02
CA LYS A 101 -3.96 -6.97 -1.66
C LYS A 101 -2.64 -6.48 -2.19
N SER A 102 -2.60 -6.27 -3.50
CA SER A 102 -1.44 -5.73 -4.19
C SER A 102 -1.66 -4.26 -4.56
N ASN A 103 -0.62 -3.45 -4.46
CA ASN A 103 -0.65 -2.04 -4.86
C ASN A 103 0.77 -1.58 -5.23
N THR A 104 0.86 -0.42 -5.88
CA THR A 104 2.12 0.18 -6.27
C THR A 104 2.16 1.68 -5.94
N PHE A 105 3.29 2.17 -5.45
CA PHE A 105 3.62 3.58 -5.47
C PHE A 105 4.50 3.85 -6.69
N THR A 106 3.96 4.62 -7.63
CA THR A 106 4.69 5.09 -8.82
C THR A 106 4.08 6.42 -9.25
N PRO A 107 4.89 7.40 -9.69
CA PRO A 107 4.37 8.59 -10.34
C PRO A 107 3.50 8.23 -11.55
N VAL A 108 2.45 9.01 -11.79
CA VAL A 108 1.55 8.86 -12.95
C VAL A 108 2.00 9.77 -14.09
N GLU A 109 1.55 9.46 -15.31
CA GLU A 109 1.80 10.29 -16.49
C GLU A 109 1.15 11.67 -16.37
N THR A 110 1.92 12.70 -16.71
CA THR A 110 1.44 14.08 -16.79
C THR A 110 1.65 14.58 -18.21
N ALA A 111 0.57 14.69 -18.98
CA ALA A 111 0.61 15.46 -20.21
C ALA A 111 1.03 16.91 -19.89
N SER A 112 2.01 17.42 -20.61
CA SER A 112 2.51 18.80 -20.51
C SER A 112 1.38 19.79 -20.80
N VAL A 113 0.76 20.33 -19.75
CA VAL A 113 -0.15 21.49 -19.85
C VAL A 113 0.01 22.35 -18.61
N THR A 114 0.17 23.66 -18.79
CA THR A 114 0.43 24.63 -17.72
C THR A 114 -0.81 24.90 -16.85
N GLY A 115 -0.65 25.03 -15.51
CA GLY A 115 -1.69 25.57 -14.60
C GLY A 115 -1.89 24.81 -13.28
N GLU A 116 -2.98 25.11 -12.57
CA GLU A 116 -3.33 24.56 -11.25
C GLU A 116 -3.56 23.03 -11.27
N ALA A 117 -4.16 22.51 -12.34
CA ALA A 117 -4.36 21.08 -12.55
C ALA A 117 -3.01 20.33 -12.63
N ASP A 118 -1.97 20.99 -13.13
CA ASP A 118 -0.63 20.44 -13.21
C ASP A 118 0.07 20.48 -11.83
N ARG A 119 -0.09 21.55 -11.03
CA ARG A 119 0.44 21.57 -9.64
C ARG A 119 -0.09 20.40 -8.82
N ARG A 120 -1.40 20.13 -8.87
CA ARG A 120 -1.99 19.00 -8.12
C ARG A 120 -1.40 17.67 -8.56
N LYS A 121 -1.20 17.46 -9.85
CA LYS A 121 -0.58 16.24 -10.39
C LYS A 121 0.90 16.14 -10.02
N ARG A 122 1.68 17.22 -10.13
CA ARG A 122 3.09 17.27 -9.70
C ARG A 122 3.23 16.98 -8.21
N ASN A 123 2.36 17.53 -7.37
CA ASN A 123 2.32 17.25 -5.94
C ASN A 123 1.91 15.79 -5.65
N ALA A 124 0.94 15.24 -6.39
CA ALA A 124 0.59 13.83 -6.28
C ALA A 124 1.77 12.93 -6.67
N ASN A 125 2.48 13.25 -7.75
CA ASN A 125 3.69 12.54 -8.17
C ASN A 125 4.81 12.67 -7.13
N ALA A 126 5.02 13.86 -6.56
CA ALA A 126 5.98 14.06 -5.48
C ALA A 126 5.66 13.19 -4.26
N TYR A 127 4.38 13.11 -3.90
CA TYR A 127 3.91 12.22 -2.84
C TYR A 127 4.13 10.74 -3.17
N GLN A 128 3.82 10.30 -4.41
CA GLN A 128 4.09 8.92 -4.84
C GLN A 128 5.58 8.57 -4.79
N ARG A 129 6.47 9.49 -5.22
CA ARG A 129 7.93 9.31 -5.08
C ARG A 129 8.33 9.19 -3.62
N GLY A 130 7.82 10.08 -2.77
CA GLY A 130 8.08 10.04 -1.33
C GLY A 130 7.67 8.70 -0.70
N LEU A 131 6.49 8.18 -1.06
CA LEU A 131 6.03 6.86 -0.60
C LEU A 131 6.94 5.73 -1.11
N ALA A 132 7.25 5.70 -2.40
CA ALA A 132 8.15 4.70 -2.97
C ALA A 132 9.51 4.69 -2.25
N LEU A 133 10.13 5.86 -2.07
CA LEU A 133 11.44 6.00 -1.43
C LEU A 133 11.40 5.73 0.09
N SER A 134 10.27 5.97 0.75
CA SER A 134 10.11 5.61 2.16
C SER A 134 10.10 4.09 2.40
N VAL A 135 9.57 3.34 1.43
CA VAL A 135 9.51 1.87 1.43
C VAL A 135 10.82 1.26 0.91
N CYS A 136 11.41 1.91 -0.10
CA CYS A 136 12.58 1.48 -0.84
C CYS A 136 13.75 2.45 -0.63
N ARG A 137 14.29 2.45 0.60
CA ARG A 137 15.29 3.44 1.05
C ARG A 137 16.61 3.41 0.30
N ASP A 138 16.93 2.27 -0.29
CA ASP A 138 18.21 2.05 -0.98
C ASP A 138 18.15 2.42 -2.48
N LEU A 139 16.98 2.83 -2.99
CA LEU A 139 16.87 3.29 -4.37
C LEU A 139 17.54 4.66 -4.52
N ALA A 140 18.48 4.73 -5.46
CA ALA A 140 19.14 5.96 -5.85
C ALA A 140 18.67 6.42 -7.22
N ALA A 141 18.62 7.74 -7.42
CA ALA A 141 18.33 8.30 -8.74
C ALA A 141 19.51 8.00 -9.69
N PRO A 142 19.25 7.43 -10.88
CA PRO A 142 20.31 7.24 -11.87
C PRO A 142 20.81 8.59 -12.39
N ALA A 143 21.98 8.59 -13.02
CA ALA A 143 22.58 9.81 -13.58
C ALA A 143 21.60 10.55 -14.50
N GLY A 144 21.41 11.85 -14.25
CA GLY A 144 20.49 12.71 -15.01
C GLY A 144 19.03 12.67 -14.55
N ALA A 145 18.62 11.71 -13.73
CA ALA A 145 17.28 11.71 -13.14
C ALA A 145 17.19 12.67 -11.95
N ARG A 146 16.10 13.43 -11.87
CA ARG A 146 15.79 14.31 -10.73
C ARG A 146 14.40 14.00 -10.19
N TRP A 147 14.35 13.61 -8.92
CA TRP A 147 13.11 13.30 -8.23
C TRP A 147 12.73 14.43 -7.28
N ALA A 148 11.63 15.10 -7.58
CA ALA A 148 11.00 16.01 -6.63
C ALA A 148 10.08 15.20 -5.71
N THR A 149 10.41 15.14 -4.42
CA THR A 149 9.60 14.49 -3.36
C THR A 149 8.87 15.50 -2.47
N THR A 150 9.20 16.79 -2.60
CA THR A 150 8.56 17.87 -1.87
C THR A 150 7.40 18.41 -2.70
N GLN A 151 6.25 18.63 -2.04
CA GLN A 151 5.12 19.27 -2.69
C GLN A 151 5.41 20.76 -2.92
N GLU A 152 4.96 21.28 -4.05
CA GLU A 152 5.02 22.70 -4.34
C GLU A 152 4.10 23.49 -3.39
N PRO A 153 4.56 24.66 -2.89
CA PRO A 153 3.74 25.55 -2.10
C PRO A 153 2.46 25.98 -2.83
N HIS A 154 1.42 26.27 -2.06
CA HIS A 154 0.23 26.92 -2.59
C HIS A 154 0.59 28.36 -3.06
N PRO A 155 0.13 28.81 -4.24
CA PRO A 155 0.48 30.14 -4.80
C PRO A 155 -0.07 31.29 -3.97
N ASP A 156 -1.18 31.07 -3.26
CA ASP A 156 -1.67 31.97 -2.23
C ASP A 156 -0.99 31.65 -0.87
N PRO A 157 -0.17 32.56 -0.33
CA PRO A 157 0.60 32.35 0.90
C PRO A 157 -0.28 32.28 2.16
N ASP A 158 -1.46 32.90 2.16
CA ASP A 158 -2.37 32.84 3.32
C ASP A 158 -2.99 31.46 3.42
N ARG A 159 -3.39 30.92 2.26
CA ARG A 159 -3.87 29.56 2.15
C ARG A 159 -2.80 28.53 2.48
N GLN A 160 -1.54 28.78 2.08
CA GLN A 160 -0.40 27.94 2.47
C GLN A 160 -0.25 27.89 3.99
N ARG A 161 -0.24 29.05 4.66
CA ARG A 161 -0.15 29.15 6.13
C ARG A 161 -1.29 28.38 6.82
N LEU A 162 -2.52 28.50 6.32
CA LEU A 162 -3.66 27.78 6.89
C LEU A 162 -3.51 26.25 6.76
N ILE A 163 -3.01 25.76 5.62
CA ILE A 163 -2.76 24.32 5.39
C ILE A 163 -1.69 23.82 6.36
N GLU A 164 -0.59 24.56 6.51
CA GLU A 164 0.50 24.20 7.43
C GLU A 164 0.04 24.17 8.89
N GLN A 165 -0.73 25.18 9.33
CA GLN A 165 -1.31 25.21 10.67
C GLN A 165 -2.23 24.01 10.93
N ARG A 166 -3.09 23.68 9.97
CA ARG A 166 -3.98 22.50 10.07
C ARG A 166 -3.20 21.20 10.13
N ALA A 167 -2.21 21.02 9.25
CA ALA A 167 -1.36 19.84 9.24
C ALA A 167 -0.63 19.64 10.57
N ARG A 168 -0.10 20.73 11.14
CA ARG A 168 0.52 20.72 12.47
C ARG A 168 -0.47 20.32 13.56
N ALA A 169 -1.63 20.97 13.62
CA ALA A 169 -2.66 20.67 14.62
C ALA A 169 -3.14 19.21 14.54
N THR A 170 -3.35 18.67 13.34
CA THR A 170 -3.71 17.26 13.14
C THR A 170 -2.60 16.32 13.58
N THR A 171 -1.34 16.64 13.27
CA THR A 171 -0.19 15.83 13.70
C THR A 171 -0.08 15.80 15.22
N GLU A 172 -0.22 16.96 15.88
CA GLU A 172 -0.24 17.05 17.33
C GLU A 172 -1.41 16.22 17.91
N MET A 173 -2.62 16.33 17.38
CA MET A 173 -3.77 15.53 17.83
C MET A 173 -3.53 14.02 17.71
N LEU A 174 -2.96 13.56 16.59
CA LEU A 174 -2.76 12.12 16.33
C LEU A 174 -1.60 11.50 17.12
N PHE A 175 -0.58 12.30 17.48
CA PHE A 175 0.68 11.76 18.00
C PHE A 175 1.13 12.33 19.35
N ARG A 176 0.43 13.31 19.94
CA ARG A 176 0.77 13.88 21.27
C ARG A 176 0.84 12.81 22.37
N GLY A 177 -0.06 11.82 22.38
CA GLY A 177 -0.03 10.72 23.35
C GLY A 177 1.10 9.69 23.16
N ARG A 178 1.85 9.73 22.04
CA ARG A 178 2.98 8.82 21.79
C ARG A 178 4.29 9.31 22.42
N GLN A 179 4.43 10.61 22.67
CA GLN A 179 5.62 11.18 23.30
C GLN A 179 5.62 10.96 24.81
N GLU A 180 4.45 10.99 25.45
CA GLU A 180 4.32 10.76 26.90
C GLU A 180 4.57 9.30 27.29
N ALA A 181 4.18 8.33 26.44
CA ALA A 181 4.38 6.90 26.72
C ALA A 181 5.84 6.40 26.55
N SER A 182 6.75 7.20 26.00
CA SER A 182 8.17 6.84 25.84
C SER A 182 9.05 7.30 27.01
N ALA A 183 8.56 8.21 27.86
CA ALA A 183 9.32 8.74 28.99
C ALA A 183 9.29 7.82 30.23
N ASP A 184 8.44 6.79 30.24
CA ASP A 184 8.10 6.01 31.45
C ASP A 184 8.55 4.54 31.42
N ARG A 185 9.55 4.18 30.60
CA ARG A 185 10.22 2.88 30.72
C ARG A 185 11.51 3.01 31.52
N PRO A 186 11.58 2.56 32.79
CA PRO A 186 12.85 2.35 33.46
C PRO A 186 13.59 1.17 32.80
N ASN A 187 14.91 1.29 32.71
CA ASN A 187 15.83 0.21 32.30
C ASN A 187 15.75 -0.99 33.24
#